data_AF-A0A368D339-F1
#
_entry.id   AF-A0A368D339-F1
#
_cell.length_a   1.000
_cell.length_b   1.000
_cell.length_c   1.000
_cell.angle_alpha   90.00
_cell.angle_beta   90.00
_cell.angle_gamma   90.00
#
_symmetry.space_group_name_H-M   'P 1'
#
loop_
_entity.id
_entity.type
_entity.pdbx_description
1 polymer ?
#
loop_
_entity_poly.entity_id
_entity_poly.type
_entity_poly.pdbx_seq_one_letter_code
_entity_poly.pdbx_strand_id
1 'polypeptide(L)'
;MFLAQSAPTDVDCGRNLDLLIQALPRIEDADERQRIANRAVGLIRQSHPSWSAFKGEADLAWDLFLTIAAFDPKDHGIQKPDNTAPKQGSKPSK
;
A
#
# COMPACT_ATOMS: atom_id res chain seq x y z
N MET A 1 -9.46 -33.18 -4.36
CA MET A 1 -8.31 -32.63 -5.12
C MET A 1 -7.85 -31.39 -4.40
N PHE A 2 -6.67 -31.43 -3.78
CA PHE A 2 -6.03 -30.24 -3.23
C PHE A 2 -5.09 -29.71 -4.32
N LEU A 3 -5.35 -28.50 -4.81
CA LEU A 3 -4.45 -27.82 -5.72
C LEU A 3 -3.18 -27.49 -4.93
N ALA A 4 -2.03 -27.98 -5.37
CA ALA A 4 -0.75 -27.61 -4.80
C ALA A 4 -0.55 -26.11 -5.03
N GLN A 5 -0.76 -25.31 -3.98
CA GLN A 5 -0.36 -23.91 -3.98
C GLN A 5 1.17 -23.91 -3.92
N SER A 6 1.82 -23.73 -5.08
CA SER A 6 3.20 -23.32 -5.14
C SER A 6 3.32 -22.02 -4.34
N ALA A 7 4.25 -21.98 -3.38
CA ALA A 7 4.51 -20.78 -2.61
C ALA A 7 4.69 -19.60 -3.60
N PRO A 8 4.03 -18.45 -3.37
CA PRO A 8 4.14 -17.31 -4.26
C PRO A 8 5.62 -16.98 -4.44
N THR A 9 6.05 -16.91 -5.69
CA THR A 9 7.43 -16.51 -5.99
C THR A 9 7.59 -15.02 -5.67
N ASP A 10 8.82 -14.55 -5.44
CA ASP A 10 9.09 -13.13 -5.17
C ASP A 10 8.51 -12.20 -6.28
N VAL A 11 8.41 -12.74 -7.49
CA VAL A 11 7.79 -12.11 -8.66
C VAL A 11 6.28 -11.89 -8.48
N ASP A 12 5.58 -12.82 -7.81
CA ASP A 12 4.15 -12.74 -7.55
C ASP A 12 3.82 -11.70 -6.46
N CYS A 13 4.74 -11.48 -5.52
CA CYS A 13 4.60 -10.46 -4.47
C CYS A 13 4.54 -9.05 -5.06
N GLY A 14 5.38 -8.74 -6.05
CA GLY A 14 5.34 -7.47 -6.78
C GLY A 14 4.10 -7.33 -7.65
N ARG A 15 3.78 -8.36 -8.43
CA ARG A 15 2.66 -8.33 -9.40
C ARG A 15 1.29 -8.14 -8.75
N ASN A 16 1.04 -8.75 -7.59
CA ASN A 16 -0.24 -8.60 -6.89
C ASN A 16 -0.39 -7.19 -6.30
N LEU A 17 0.71 -6.59 -5.85
CA LEU A 17 0.71 -5.22 -5.36
C LEU A 17 0.45 -4.23 -6.52
N ASP A 18 1.04 -4.45 -7.69
CA ASP A 18 0.79 -3.61 -8.86
C ASP A 18 -0.68 -3.62 -9.27
N LEU A 19 -1.29 -4.81 -9.29
CA LEU A 19 -2.72 -4.98 -9.58
C LEU A 19 -3.60 -4.30 -8.52
N LEU A 20 -3.22 -4.38 -7.25
CA LEU A 20 -3.92 -3.69 -6.16
C LEU A 20 -3.89 -2.18 -6.36
N ILE A 21 -2.72 -1.62 -6.66
CA ILE A 21 -2.53 -0.18 -6.87
C ILE A 21 -3.35 0.28 -8.08
N GLN A 22 -3.28 -0.44 -9.21
CA GLN A 22 -4.04 -0.12 -10.42
C GLN A 22 -5.57 -0.19 -10.24
N ALA A 23 -6.05 -0.98 -9.27
CA ALA A 23 -7.48 -1.09 -8.98
C ALA A 23 -8.04 0.07 -8.15
N LEU A 24 -7.19 0.87 -7.49
CA LEU A 24 -7.62 1.94 -6.58
C LEU A 24 -8.63 2.93 -7.17
N PRO A 25 -8.51 3.40 -8.43
CA PRO A 25 -9.48 4.32 -9.04
C PRO A 25 -10.90 3.77 -9.09
N ARG A 26 -11.06 2.44 -9.10
CA ARG A 26 -12.35 1.75 -9.22
C ARG A 26 -13.09 1.64 -7.89
N ILE A 27 -12.43 1.98 -6.77
CA ILE A 27 -13.05 1.96 -5.45
C ILE A 27 -13.89 3.23 -5.31
N GLU A 28 -15.18 3.07 -5.04
CA GLU A 28 -16.14 4.18 -4.91
C GLU A 28 -15.99 4.92 -3.59
N ASP A 29 -15.79 4.18 -2.49
CA ASP A 29 -15.63 4.74 -1.15
C ASP A 29 -14.24 5.36 -0.98
N ALA A 30 -14.21 6.68 -0.78
CA ALA A 30 -12.97 7.44 -0.69
C ALA A 30 -12.11 7.02 0.52
N ASP A 31 -12.73 6.69 1.65
CA ASP A 31 -12.00 6.28 2.85
C ASP A 31 -11.40 4.88 2.68
N GLU A 32 -12.11 3.96 2.03
CA GLU A 32 -11.63 2.63 1.68
C GLU A 32 -10.48 2.70 0.69
N ARG A 33 -10.61 3.54 -0.34
CA ARG A 33 -9.54 3.79 -1.30
C ARG A 33 -8.28 4.31 -0.63
N GLN A 34 -8.42 5.29 0.28
CA GLN A 34 -7.29 5.79 1.06
C GLN A 34 -6.69 4.70 1.98
N ARG A 35 -7.53 3.90 2.65
CA ARG A 35 -7.06 2.80 3.51
C ARG A 35 -6.27 1.76 2.72
N ILE A 36 -6.74 1.38 1.54
CA ILE A 36 -6.07 0.40 0.68
C ILE A 36 -4.76 0.98 0.12
N ALA A 37 -4.75 2.25 -0.29
CA ALA A 37 -3.52 2.93 -0.71
C ALA A 37 -2.48 2.96 0.41
N ASN A 38 -2.88 3.32 1.63
CA ASN A 38 -1.99 3.30 2.80
C ASN A 38 -1.44 1.90 3.07
N ARG A 39 -2.27 0.86 2.88
CA ARG A 39 -1.85 -0.53 3.04
C ARG A 39 -0.86 -0.96 1.95
N ALA A 40 -1.09 -0.56 0.71
CA ALA A 40 -0.16 -0.83 -0.40
C ALA A 40 1.22 -0.22 -0.12
N VAL A 41 1.27 1.04 0.29
CA VAL A 41 2.52 1.71 0.70
C VAL A 41 3.19 1.00 1.87
N GLY A 42 2.41 0.53 2.86
CA GLY A 42 2.93 -0.26 3.97
C GLY A 42 3.53 -1.61 3.54
N LEU A 43 2.93 -2.27 2.56
CA LEU A 43 3.47 -3.51 1.98
C LEU A 43 4.77 -3.25 1.21
N ILE A 44 4.84 -2.16 0.44
CA ILE A 44 6.08 -1.74 -0.25
C ILE A 44 7.23 -1.61 0.75
N ARG A 45 6.99 -0.95 1.89
CA ARG A 45 8.00 -0.79 2.96
C ARG A 45 8.46 -2.13 3.53
N GLN A 46 7.51 -3.04 3.79
CA GLN A 46 7.82 -4.35 4.35
C GLN A 46 8.68 -5.20 3.40
N SER A 47 8.47 -5.09 2.08
CA SER A 47 9.29 -5.77 1.07
C SER A 47 10.69 -5.16 0.92
N HIS A 48 10.90 -3.92 1.36
CA HIS A 48 12.18 -3.21 1.27
C HIS A 48 12.70 -2.81 2.66
N PRO A 49 13.05 -3.77 3.52
CA PRO A 49 13.48 -3.49 4.89
C PRO A 49 14.75 -2.63 4.95
N SER A 50 15.59 -2.63 3.91
CA SER A 50 16.77 -1.76 3.84
C SER A 50 16.44 -0.26 3.74
N TRP A 51 15.23 0.10 3.30
CA TRP A 51 14.77 1.48 3.23
C TRP A 51 14.41 2.04 4.60
N SER A 52 14.24 1.17 5.61
CA SER A 52 13.95 1.59 6.98
C SER A 52 15.09 2.34 7.67
N ALA A 53 16.33 2.11 7.21
CA ALA A 53 17.50 2.83 7.72
C ALA A 53 17.55 4.30 7.26
N PHE A 54 16.81 4.66 6.21
CA PHE A 54 16.69 6.03 5.75
C PHE A 54 15.55 6.71 6.52
N LYS A 55 15.90 7.74 7.30
CA LYS A 55 15.00 8.55 8.15
C LYS A 55 13.88 9.32 7.39
N GLY A 56 13.57 8.91 6.16
CA GLY A 56 12.54 9.41 5.24
C GLY A 56 11.75 8.28 4.58
N GLU A 57 11.57 7.12 5.24
CA GLU A 57 10.92 5.89 4.72
C GLU A 57 9.60 6.10 3.95
N ALA A 58 8.86 7.17 4.24
CA ALA A 58 7.62 7.47 3.53
C ALA A 58 7.85 7.93 2.10
N ASP A 59 9.00 8.51 1.80
CA ASP A 59 9.25 9.12 0.49
C ASP A 59 9.51 8.00 -0.52
N LEU A 60 10.46 7.10 -0.25
CA LEU A 60 10.82 6.04 -1.21
C LEU A 60 9.65 5.07 -1.50
N ALA A 61 8.91 4.66 -0.46
CA ALA A 61 7.77 3.77 -0.66
C ALA A 61 6.60 4.46 -1.38
N TRP A 62 6.41 5.75 -1.12
CA TRP A 62 5.41 6.56 -1.83
C TRP A 62 5.83 6.82 -3.28
N ASP A 63 7.11 7.09 -3.53
CA ASP A 63 7.65 7.31 -4.86
C ASP A 63 7.51 6.05 -5.72
N LEU A 64 7.79 4.87 -5.16
CA LEU A 64 7.53 3.60 -5.83
C LEU A 64 6.03 3.35 -6.06
N PHE A 65 5.17 3.73 -5.11
CA PHE A 65 3.72 3.67 -5.32
C PHE A 65 3.30 4.56 -6.51
N LEU A 66 3.85 5.77 -6.62
CA LEU A 66 3.56 6.69 -7.73
C LEU A 66 4.06 6.18 -9.08
N THR A 67 5.17 5.44 -9.12
CA THR A 67 5.68 4.89 -10.39
C THR A 67 4.85 3.70 -10.86
N ILE A 68 4.23 2.95 -9.94
CA ILE A 68 3.32 1.83 -10.24
C ILE A 68 1.92 2.34 -10.60
N ALA A 69 1.45 3.41 -9.95
CA ALA A 69 0.14 3.99 -10.21
C ALA A 69 0.08 4.58 -11.63
N ALA A 70 -0.70 3.94 -12.50
CA ALA A 70 -0.99 4.44 -13.85
C ALA A 70 -2.00 5.61 -13.88
N PHE A 71 -2.15 6.34 -12.77
CA PHE A 71 -3.10 7.44 -12.55
C PHE A 71 -2.53 8.41 -11.52
N ASP A 72 -2.99 9.67 -11.50
CA ASP A 72 -2.64 10.60 -10.42
C ASP A 72 -3.48 10.28 -9.17
N PRO A 73 -2.88 9.85 -8.04
CA PRO A 73 -3.64 9.50 -6.85
C PRO A 73 -4.44 10.68 -6.28
N LYS A 74 -4.00 11.92 -6.52
CA LYS A 74 -4.69 13.12 -6.04
C LYS A 74 -6.05 13.30 -6.68
N ASP A 75 -6.20 12.91 -7.96
CA ASP A 75 -7.47 12.97 -8.68
C ASP A 75 -8.53 12.03 -8.07
N HIS A 76 -8.08 11.01 -7.33
CA HIS A 76 -8.92 10.06 -6.63
C HIS A 76 -8.99 10.33 -5.12
N GLY A 77 -8.53 11.49 -4.66
CA GLY A 77 -8.53 11.86 -3.23
C GLY A 77 -7.56 11.02 -2.38
N ILE A 78 -6.59 10.36 -3.01
CA ILE A 78 -5.57 9.58 -2.32
C ILE A 78 -4.42 10.52 -1.94
N GLN A 79 -4.18 10.61 -0.64
CA GLN A 79 -3.09 11.38 -0.05
C GLN A 79 -1.96 10.46 0.38
N LYS A 80 -0.75 11.03 0.41
CA LYS A 80 0.42 10.34 0.95
C LYS A 80 0.17 10.00 2.42
N PRO A 81 0.40 8.75 2.87
CA PRO A 81 0.27 8.41 4.28
C PRO A 81 1.27 9.17 5.14
N ASP A 82 0.78 9.85 6.17
CA ASP A 82 1.63 10.44 7.20
C ASP A 82 2.40 9.32 7.92
N ASN A 83 3.70 9.53 8.11
CA ASN A 83 4.59 8.57 8.78
C ASN A 83 4.25 8.32 10.26
N THR A 84 3.19 8.95 10.76
CA THR A 84 2.62 8.64 12.07
C THR A 84 1.98 7.26 11.99
N ALA A 85 2.62 6.30 12.67
CA ALA A 85 2.15 4.95 12.99
C ALA A 85 0.61 4.85 13.07
N PRO A 86 0.02 3.68 12.74
CA PRO A 86 -1.43 3.52 12.76
C PRO A 86 -1.94 3.93 14.13
N LYS A 87 -2.77 4.98 14.19
CA LYS A 87 -3.69 5.13 15.32
C LYS A 87 -4.63 3.93 15.23
N GLN A 88 -4.19 2.83 15.87
CA GLN A 88 -5.05 1.73 16.24
C GLN A 88 -6.29 2.34 16.88
N GLY A 89 -7.44 1.88 16.41
CA GLY A 89 -8.74 2.48 16.65
C GLY A 89 -8.90 2.94 18.09
N SER A 90 -9.48 4.13 18.21
CA SER A 90 -10.18 4.57 19.41
C SER A 90 -11.18 3.48 19.82
N LYS A 91 -10.75 2.59 20.73
CA LYS A 91 -11.68 1.85 21.58
C LYS A 91 -12.30 2.88 22.53
N PRO A 92 -13.62 3.03 22.57
CA PRO A 92 -14.25 3.83 23.61
C PRO A 92 -14.05 3.07 24.93
N SER A 93 -13.21 3.61 25.82
CA SER A 93 -13.20 3.19 27.22
C SER A 93 -14.50 3.65 27.84
N LYS A 94 -15.35 2.68 28.20
CA LYS A 94 -16.48 2.84 29.11
C LYS A 94 -16.05 2.40 30.50
#